data_AF-A0A7V1PT61-F1
#
_entry.id   AF-A0A7V1PT61-F1
#
_cell.length_a   1.000
_cell.length_b   1.000
_cell.length_c   1.000
_cell.angle_alpha   90.00
_cell.angle_beta   90.00
_cell.angle_gamma   90.00
#
_symmetry.space_group_name_H-M   'P 1'
#
loop_
_entity.id
_entity.type
_entity.pdbx_description
1 polymer ?
#
loop_
_entity_poly.entity_id
_entity_poly.type
_entity_poly.pdbx_seq_one_letter_code
_entity_poly.pdbx_strand_id
1 'polypeptide(L)'
;MKNRQKDFDALSEVFDDIILGRGIKRTVHELRYEGRDYRQLFLRRLEANGFRERALRDVAVETGWRIPGFWLDGEGRAWFGHLFWEIFSESRKRKIWGSVKRNGKGDWQIILPGNSGQKVFLNPGLKQEVDIYHLTGI
;
A
#
# COMPACT_ATOMS: atom_id res chain seq x y z
N MET A 1 -14.36 -26.99 18.03
CA MET A 1 -13.50 -26.77 16.83
C MET A 1 -14.18 -25.96 15.73
N LYS A 2 -15.50 -26.09 15.48
CA LYS A 2 -16.21 -25.35 14.41
C LYS A 2 -16.19 -23.81 14.51
N ASN A 3 -16.25 -23.23 15.73
CA ASN A 3 -16.24 -21.76 15.89
C ASN A 3 -14.91 -21.11 15.47
N ARG A 4 -13.78 -21.74 15.80
CA ARG A 4 -12.45 -21.14 15.53
C ARG A 4 -12.13 -21.05 14.03
N GLN A 5 -12.66 -21.97 13.22
CA GLN A 5 -12.52 -21.92 11.76
C GLN A 5 -13.37 -20.79 11.17
N LYS A 6 -14.61 -20.66 11.62
CA LYS A 6 -15.52 -19.60 11.18
C LYS A 6 -14.96 -18.21 11.46
N ASP A 7 -14.37 -18.01 12.63
CA ASP A 7 -13.74 -16.73 13.01
C ASP A 7 -12.54 -16.41 12.11
N PHE A 8 -11.76 -17.42 11.72
CA PHE A 8 -10.61 -17.27 10.84
C PHE A 8 -11.04 -16.93 9.40
N ASP A 9 -12.11 -17.55 8.91
CA ASP A 9 -12.66 -17.29 7.58
C ASP A 9 -13.22 -15.86 7.50
N ALA A 10 -13.98 -15.43 8.52
CA ALA A 10 -14.49 -14.06 8.61
C ALA A 10 -13.37 -13.01 8.67
N LEU A 11 -12.30 -13.26 9.42
CA LEU A 11 -11.16 -12.35 9.47
C LEU A 11 -10.40 -12.27 8.14
N SER A 12 -10.32 -13.40 7.42
CA SER A 12 -9.71 -13.44 6.09
C SER A 12 -10.47 -12.56 5.08
N GLU A 13 -11.82 -12.60 5.13
CA GLU A 13 -12.68 -11.74 4.32
C GLU A 13 -12.47 -10.26 4.65
N VAL A 14 -12.40 -9.90 5.94
CA VAL A 14 -12.11 -8.52 6.37
C VAL A 14 -10.76 -8.03 5.82
N PHE A 15 -9.75 -8.88 5.82
CA PHE A 15 -8.45 -8.52 5.23
C PHE A 15 -8.51 -8.37 3.72
N ASP A 16 -9.25 -9.21 3.01
CA ASP A 16 -9.47 -8.99 1.58
C ASP A 16 -10.17 -7.66 1.31
N ASP A 17 -11.16 -7.31 2.13
CA ASP A 17 -11.88 -6.05 2.03
C ASP A 17 -10.98 -4.84 2.31
N ILE A 18 -10.07 -4.94 3.28
CA ILE A 18 -9.01 -3.94 3.50
C ILE A 18 -8.07 -3.86 2.30
N ILE A 19 -7.61 -4.99 1.76
CA ILE A 19 -6.60 -5.04 0.70
C ILE A 19 -7.16 -4.47 -0.60
N LEU A 20 -8.40 -4.87 -0.94
CA LEU A 20 -9.09 -4.49 -2.16
C LEU A 20 -9.86 -3.17 -2.03
N GLY A 21 -10.07 -2.68 -0.80
CA GLY A 21 -10.83 -1.46 -0.54
C GLY A 21 -12.34 -1.63 -0.72
N ARG A 22 -12.89 -2.80 -0.39
CA ARG A 22 -14.32 -3.10 -0.47
C ARG A 22 -14.99 -2.71 0.84
N GLY A 23 -15.74 -1.61 0.87
CA GLY A 23 -16.43 -1.14 2.08
C GLY A 23 -15.52 -0.63 3.21
N ILE A 24 -14.21 -0.89 3.16
CA ILE A 24 -13.21 -0.45 4.14
C ILE A 24 -12.21 0.50 3.49
N LYS A 25 -11.97 1.64 4.13
CA LYS A 25 -11.00 2.64 3.65
C LYS A 25 -9.57 2.06 3.70
N ARG A 26 -8.88 2.14 2.57
CA ARG A 26 -7.45 1.81 2.50
C ARG A 26 -6.62 2.96 3.08
N THR A 27 -6.02 2.71 4.23
CA THR A 27 -5.21 3.66 4.99
C THR A 27 -4.17 2.88 5.80
N VAL A 28 -4.00 3.21 7.07
CA VAL A 28 -3.17 2.46 8.02
C VAL A 28 -4.06 1.56 8.84
N HIS A 29 -3.68 0.29 8.97
CA HIS A 29 -4.38 -0.70 9.78
C HIS A 29 -3.42 -1.36 10.74
N GLU A 30 -3.82 -1.47 12.02
CA GLU A 30 -3.08 -2.23 13.01
C GLU A 30 -3.38 -3.73 12.83
N LEU A 31 -2.33 -4.54 12.70
CA LEU A 31 -2.44 -5.99 12.51
C LEU A 31 -2.37 -6.74 13.84
N ARG A 32 -2.39 -6.02 14.95
CA ARG A 32 -2.47 -6.56 16.31
C ARG A 32 -3.84 -6.23 16.89
N TYR A 33 -4.51 -7.24 17.42
CA TYR A 33 -5.80 -7.07 18.06
C TYR A 33 -5.92 -8.04 19.22
N GLU A 34 -6.32 -7.52 20.39
CA GLU A 34 -6.45 -8.28 21.64
C GLU A 34 -5.21 -9.13 21.99
N GLY A 35 -4.02 -8.53 21.82
CA GLY A 35 -2.74 -9.18 22.12
C GLY A 35 -2.30 -10.24 21.10
N ARG A 36 -3.07 -10.46 20.02
CA ARG A 36 -2.73 -11.39 18.95
C ARG A 36 -2.18 -10.65 17.74
N ASP A 37 -1.19 -11.27 17.09
CA ASP A 37 -0.54 -10.75 15.88
C ASP A 37 -1.07 -11.48 14.64
N TYR A 38 -1.71 -10.73 13.74
CA TYR A 38 -2.33 -11.24 12.52
C TYR A 38 -1.51 -10.95 11.26
N ARG A 39 -0.25 -10.50 11.38
CA ARG A 39 0.62 -10.17 10.24
C ARG A 39 0.71 -11.31 9.23
N GLN A 40 0.92 -12.54 9.70
CA GLN A 40 1.07 -13.70 8.82
C GLN A 40 -0.20 -13.99 8.01
N LEU A 41 -1.37 -13.80 8.61
CA LEU A 41 -2.64 -13.95 7.90
C LEU A 41 -2.80 -12.84 6.86
N PHE A 42 -2.53 -11.59 7.23
CA PHE A 42 -2.59 -10.45 6.30
C PHE A 42 -1.65 -10.63 5.10
N LEU A 43 -0.42 -11.09 5.33
CA LEU A 43 0.55 -11.40 4.28
C LEU A 43 0.04 -12.47 3.30
N ARG A 44 -0.54 -13.55 3.81
CA ARG A 44 -1.16 -14.60 2.96
C ARG A 44 -2.30 -14.03 2.13
N ARG A 45 -3.13 -13.17 2.70
CA ARG A 45 -4.22 -12.52 1.96
C ARG A 45 -3.69 -11.52 0.93
N LEU A 46 -2.65 -10.75 1.23
CA LEU A 46 -1.98 -9.88 0.24
C LEU A 46 -1.52 -10.69 -0.98
N GLU A 47 -0.84 -11.79 -0.72
CA GLU A 47 -0.34 -12.68 -1.76
C GLU A 47 -1.46 -13.34 -2.58
N ALA A 48 -2.55 -13.73 -1.93
CA ALA A 48 -3.74 -14.26 -2.61
C ALA A 48 -4.40 -13.21 -3.52
N ASN A 49 -4.30 -11.93 -3.18
CA ASN A 49 -4.82 -10.81 -3.97
C ASN A 49 -3.77 -10.21 -4.94
N GLY A 50 -2.70 -10.95 -5.25
CA GLY A 50 -1.71 -10.58 -6.27
C GLY A 50 -0.68 -9.55 -5.83
N PHE A 51 -0.66 -9.15 -4.56
CA PHE A 51 0.41 -8.31 -4.03
C PHE A 51 1.65 -9.17 -3.77
N ARG A 52 2.82 -8.71 -4.24
CA ARG A 52 4.10 -9.39 -4.04
C ARG A 52 5.08 -8.46 -3.37
N GLU A 53 5.87 -9.01 -2.46
CA GLU A 53 7.00 -8.27 -1.87
C GLU A 53 8.01 -7.94 -2.96
N ARG A 54 8.30 -6.65 -3.14
CA ARG A 54 9.28 -6.17 -4.11
C ARG A 54 10.08 -5.03 -3.51
N ALA A 55 11.37 -4.97 -3.83
CA ALA A 55 12.17 -3.78 -3.54
C ALA A 55 11.70 -2.65 -4.46
N LEU A 56 11.57 -1.43 -3.91
CA LEU A 56 11.04 -0.30 -4.65
C LEU A 56 11.85 -0.01 -5.92
N ARG A 57 13.18 -0.10 -5.84
CA ARG A 57 14.07 0.10 -7.00
C ARG A 57 13.77 -0.84 -8.17
N ASP A 58 13.30 -2.05 -7.90
CA ASP A 58 13.12 -3.12 -8.90
C ASP A 58 11.76 -3.05 -9.62
N VAL A 59 10.86 -2.14 -9.19
CA VAL A 59 9.52 -2.00 -9.79
C VAL A 59 9.47 -0.81 -10.74
N ALA A 60 9.28 -1.05 -12.03
CA ALA A 60 9.03 0.01 -12.98
C ALA A 60 7.64 0.65 -12.75
N VAL A 61 7.59 1.97 -12.85
CA VAL A 61 6.35 2.74 -12.89
C VAL A 61 6.57 3.91 -13.85
N GLU A 62 5.59 4.18 -14.70
CA GLU A 62 5.62 5.29 -15.65
C GLU A 62 5.09 6.57 -15.00
N THR A 63 5.49 7.73 -15.52
CA THR A 63 4.83 9.00 -15.15
C THR A 63 3.36 8.93 -15.55
N GLY A 64 2.45 9.50 -14.75
CA GLY A 64 1.00 9.38 -15.01
C GLY A 64 0.39 8.09 -14.48
N TRP A 65 1.18 7.21 -13.86
CA TRP A 65 0.71 5.97 -13.27
C TRP A 65 1.08 5.86 -11.80
N ARG A 66 0.23 5.16 -11.06
CA ARG A 66 0.50 4.75 -9.68
C ARG A 66 0.20 3.29 -9.47
N ILE A 67 1.05 2.60 -8.69
CA ILE A 67 0.89 1.19 -8.35
C ILE A 67 0.51 1.09 -6.87
N PRO A 68 -0.65 0.51 -6.53
CA PRO A 68 -1.05 0.36 -5.14
C PRO A 68 -0.19 -0.65 -4.40
N GLY A 69 0.03 -0.42 -3.10
CA GLY A 69 0.76 -1.35 -2.26
C GLY A 69 0.64 -1.08 -0.77
N PHE A 70 1.16 -2.04 0.00
CA PHE A 70 1.24 -2.00 1.44
C PHE A 70 2.69 -2.09 1.91
N TRP A 71 3.08 -1.13 2.74
CA TRP A 71 4.31 -1.23 3.52
C TRP A 71 3.96 -1.71 4.93
N LEU A 72 4.59 -2.80 5.37
CA LEU A 72 4.42 -3.30 6.73
C LEU A 72 5.58 -2.78 7.56
N ASP A 73 5.28 -2.08 8.64
CA ASP A 73 6.31 -1.62 9.57
C ASP A 73 6.65 -2.69 10.63
N GLY A 74 7.74 -2.45 11.37
CA GLY A 74 8.17 -3.34 12.46
C GLY A 74 7.22 -3.37 13.66
N GLU A 75 6.32 -2.39 13.78
CA GLU A 75 5.37 -2.25 14.89
C GLU A 75 4.08 -3.05 14.66
N GLY A 76 3.88 -3.59 13.46
CA GLY A 76 2.71 -4.39 13.12
C GLY A 76 1.58 -3.57 12.51
N ARG A 77 1.89 -2.47 11.82
CA ARG A 77 0.92 -1.71 11.02
C ARG A 77 1.15 -1.96 9.54
N ALA A 78 0.05 -2.11 8.81
CA ALA A 78 0.03 -2.11 7.35
C ALA A 78 -0.36 -0.72 6.84
N TRP A 79 0.56 -0.07 6.16
CA TRP A 79 0.36 1.25 5.56
C TRP A 79 0.02 1.11 4.08
N PHE A 80 -1.18 1.54 3.70
CA PHE A 80 -1.56 1.63 2.30
C PHE A 80 -0.99 2.89 1.64
N GLY A 81 -0.52 2.74 0.41
CA GLY A 81 0.06 3.81 -0.38
C GLY A 81 0.22 3.41 -1.84
N HIS A 82 0.94 4.25 -2.58
CA HIS A 82 1.21 4.02 -3.99
C HIS A 82 2.67 4.26 -4.32
N LEU A 83 3.22 3.48 -5.24
CA LEU A 83 4.47 3.77 -5.95
C LEU A 83 4.15 4.58 -7.21
N PHE A 84 4.76 5.75 -7.37
CA PHE A 84 4.52 6.65 -8.50
C PHE A 84 5.70 7.62 -8.70
N TRP A 85 5.66 8.41 -9.77
CA TRP A 85 6.53 9.56 -9.97
C TRP A 85 5.87 10.83 -9.43
N GLU A 86 6.45 11.43 -8.40
CA GLU A 86 6.11 12.77 -7.97
C GLU A 86 6.82 13.78 -8.89
N ILE A 87 6.04 14.67 -9.49
CA ILE A 87 6.49 15.64 -10.49
C ILE A 87 6.50 17.01 -9.83
N PHE A 88 7.65 17.69 -9.85
CA PHE A 88 7.78 19.08 -9.41
C PHE A 88 7.84 20.05 -10.61
N SER A 89 8.43 19.58 -11.71
CA SER A 89 8.48 20.25 -13.01
C SER A 89 8.74 19.21 -14.10
N GLU A 90 8.73 19.62 -15.37
CA GLU A 90 9.05 18.74 -16.51
C GLU A 90 10.42 18.04 -16.37
N SER A 91 11.42 18.77 -15.87
CA SER A 91 12.79 18.27 -15.69
C SER A 91 13.05 17.68 -14.30
N ARG A 92 12.18 17.93 -13.31
CA ARG A 92 12.36 17.52 -11.92
C ARG A 92 11.24 16.61 -11.46
N LYS A 93 11.54 15.31 -11.39
CA LYS A 93 10.66 14.27 -10.87
C LYS A 93 11.41 13.30 -9.97
N ARG A 94 10.71 12.66 -9.04
CA ARG A 94 11.26 11.57 -8.21
C ARG A 94 10.28 10.42 -8.10
N LYS A 95 10.80 9.20 -8.16
CA LYS A 95 10.03 7.99 -7.88
C LYS A 95 9.94 7.81 -6.38
N ILE A 96 8.74 7.66 -5.84
CA ILE A 96 8.50 7.42 -4.42
C ILE A 96 7.38 6.41 -4.22
N TRP A 97 7.40 5.76 -3.07
CA TRP A 97 6.18 5.21 -2.50
C TRP A 97 5.65 6.16 -1.42
N GLY A 98 4.41 6.62 -1.56
CA GLY A 98 3.77 7.56 -0.64
C GLY A 98 2.51 6.96 -0.01
N SER A 99 2.37 7.07 1.32
CA SER A 99 1.18 6.58 2.02
C SER A 99 -0.06 7.40 1.72
N VAL A 100 -1.23 6.78 1.58
CA VAL A 100 -2.49 7.54 1.41
C VAL A 100 -2.81 8.42 2.62
N LYS A 101 -2.41 8.00 3.83
CA LYS A 101 -2.52 8.86 5.03
C LYS A 101 -1.62 10.09 4.87
N ARG A 102 -2.20 11.27 5.10
CA ARG A 102 -1.48 12.55 5.15
C ARG A 102 -1.13 12.93 6.59
N ASN A 103 -0.08 13.71 6.77
CA ASN A 103 0.25 14.34 8.04
C ASN A 103 -0.59 15.63 8.24
N GLY A 104 -0.40 16.31 9.39
CA GLY A 104 -1.13 17.54 9.70
C GLY A 104 -0.87 18.73 8.77
N LYS A 105 0.13 18.64 7.88
CA LYS A 105 0.46 19.66 6.86
C LYS A 105 -0.09 19.31 5.47
N GLY A 106 -0.75 18.16 5.32
CA GLY A 106 -1.23 17.68 4.02
C GLY A 106 -0.21 16.88 3.21
N ASP A 107 1.04 16.76 3.69
CA ASP A 107 2.05 15.93 3.04
C ASP A 107 1.81 14.43 3.30
N TRP A 108 2.45 13.57 2.51
CA TRP A 108 2.46 12.13 2.76
C TRP A 108 2.99 11.83 4.16
N GLN A 109 2.25 11.04 4.95
CA GLN A 109 2.70 10.66 6.29
C GLN A 109 3.98 9.80 6.24
N ILE A 110 4.10 8.95 5.21
CA ILE A 110 5.28 8.15 4.92
C ILE A 110 5.67 8.33 3.46
N ILE A 111 6.96 8.57 3.24
CA ILE A 111 7.60 8.62 1.93
C ILE A 111 8.78 7.66 1.95
N LEU A 112 8.77 6.67 1.06
CA LEU A 112 9.88 5.76 0.85
C LEU A 112 10.53 6.08 -0.50
N PRO A 113 11.86 6.27 -0.57
CA PRO A 113 12.52 6.55 -1.84
C PRO A 113 12.35 5.38 -2.83
N GLY A 114 11.85 5.68 -4.03
CA GLY A 114 11.57 4.69 -5.07
C GLY A 114 12.80 3.99 -5.65
N ASN A 115 13.99 4.54 -5.40
CA ASN A 115 15.29 3.97 -5.80
C ASN A 115 15.95 3.17 -4.67
N SER A 116 15.29 3.01 -3.53
CA SER A 116 15.82 2.24 -2.39
C SER A 116 15.56 0.74 -2.53
N GLY A 117 16.33 -0.06 -1.79
CA GLY A 117 16.05 -1.48 -1.58
C GLY A 117 14.91 -1.76 -0.58
N GLN A 118 14.22 -0.73 -0.09
CA GLN A 118 13.09 -0.90 0.82
C GLN A 118 12.03 -1.77 0.15
N LYS A 119 11.58 -2.80 0.87
CA LYS A 119 10.58 -3.74 0.38
C LYS A 119 9.17 -3.28 0.74
N VAL A 120 8.25 -3.44 -0.21
CA VAL A 120 6.82 -3.11 -0.12
C VAL A 120 6.05 -4.19 -0.88
N PHE A 121 4.84 -4.53 -0.43
CA PHE A 121 3.94 -5.42 -1.16
C PHE A 121 3.20 -4.60 -2.22
N LEU A 122 3.50 -4.83 -3.49
CA LEU A 122 2.95 -4.07 -4.61
C LEU A 122 2.16 -5.00 -5.53
N ASN A 123 1.11 -4.45 -6.15
CA ASN A 123 0.37 -5.12 -7.21
C ASN A 123 0.37 -4.27 -8.49
N PRO A 124 1.37 -4.45 -9.39
CA PRO A 124 1.42 -3.76 -10.69
C PRO A 124 0.23 -4.05 -11.60
N GLY A 125 -0.46 -5.20 -11.42
CA GLY A 125 -1.67 -5.54 -12.17
C GLY A 125 -2.87 -4.66 -11.81
N LEU A 126 -2.79 -3.93 -10.70
CA LEU A 126 -3.78 -2.93 -10.27
C LEU A 126 -3.28 -1.49 -10.46
N LYS A 127 -2.32 -1.27 -11.38
CA LYS A 127 -1.85 0.09 -11.70
C LYS A 127 -3.02 0.95 -12.17
N GLN A 128 -3.00 2.21 -11.78
CA GLN A 128 -4.04 3.18 -12.12
C GLN A 128 -3.38 4.37 -12.79
N GLU A 129 -4.00 4.85 -13.86
CA GLU A 129 -3.68 6.14 -14.44
C GLU A 129 -4.12 7.25 -13.48
N VAL A 130 -3.33 8.32 -13.43
CA VAL A 130 -3.60 9.51 -12.65
C VAL A 130 -3.36 10.72 -13.53
N ASP A 131 -4.32 11.64 -13.50
CA ASP A 131 -4.19 12.92 -14.17
C ASP A 131 -3.04 13.71 -13.52
N ILE A 132 -1.96 13.88 -14.28
CA ILE A 132 -0.75 14.60 -13.89
C ILE A 132 -0.84 16.10 -14.21
N TYR A 133 -1.78 16.52 -15.06
CA TYR A 133 -1.95 17.92 -15.46
C TYR A 133 -2.69 18.71 -14.37
N HIS A 134 -3.62 18.07 -13.66
CA HIS A 134 -4.24 18.67 -12.47
C HIS A 134 -3.26 18.92 -11.30
N LEU A 135 -2.09 18.28 -11.29
CA LEU A 135 -1.10 18.40 -10.21
C LEU A 135 -0.04 19.48 -10.47
N THR A 136 0.13 19.93 -11.71
CA THR A 136 1.14 20.92 -12.10
C THR A 136 0.61 22.34 -12.25
N GLY A 137 -0.71 22.57 -12.18
CA GLY A 137 -1.30 23.90 -12.34
C GLY A 137 -0.95 24.56 -13.67
N ILE A 138 -0.79 23.74 -14.73
CA ILE A 138 -0.66 24.18 -16.12
C ILE A 138 -1.99 23.89 -16.81
#